data_AF-J9AEF1-F1
#
_entry.id   AF-J9AEF1-F1
#
_cell.length_a   1.000
_cell.length_b   1.000
_cell.length_c   1.000
_cell.angle_alpha   90.00
_cell.angle_beta   90.00
_cell.angle_gamma   90.00
#
_symmetry.space_group_name_H-M   'P 1'
#
loop_
_entity.id
_entity.type
_entity.pdbx_description
1 polymer ?
#
loop_
_entity_poly.entity_id
_entity_poly.type
_entity_poly.pdbx_seq_one_letter_code
_entity_poly.pdbx_strand_id
1 'polypeptide(L)'
;MILEQKVMLKLRGTPHIPQFYASGNFCGYNFIAMQILGKNLSELRKHQPKRRLSISTVSHVGLQSVTALKAVHDIGYIHRDVKPSNICIGLHPHRRTIYIVDFGMARQYRFDDGVVRKERYYAGFRGTVRYVSVTVHERRDQ
;
A
#
# COMPACT_ATOMS: atom_id res chain seq x y z
N MET A 1 -2.27 -14.76 0.02
CA MET A 1 -3.63 -14.29 -0.30
C MET A 1 -4.45 -13.90 0.92
N ILE A 2 -4.60 -14.78 1.93
CA ILE A 2 -5.50 -14.54 3.09
C ILE A 2 -5.25 -13.18 3.77
N LEU A 3 -3.98 -12.81 3.94
CA LEU A 3 -3.62 -11.52 4.55
C LEU A 3 -4.10 -10.32 3.71
N GLU A 4 -3.75 -10.28 2.43
CA GLU A 4 -4.09 -9.17 1.54
C GLU A 4 -5.61 -9.03 1.40
N GLN A 5 -6.31 -10.15 1.19
CA GLN A 5 -7.77 -10.19 1.21
C GLN A 5 -8.34 -9.62 2.51
N LYS A 6 -7.83 -10.05 3.67
CA LYS A 6 -8.29 -9.57 4.98
C LYS A 6 -8.09 -8.06 5.14
N VAL A 7 -6.94 -7.54 4.72
CA VAL A 7 -6.64 -6.10 4.79
C VAL A 7 -7.55 -5.31 3.85
N MET A 8 -7.72 -5.75 2.61
CA MET A 8 -8.61 -5.09 1.63
C MET A 8 -10.07 -5.10 2.07
N LEU A 9 -10.55 -6.19 2.67
CA LEU A 9 -11.91 -6.26 3.22
C LEU A 9 -12.10 -5.28 4.38
N LYS A 10 -11.14 -5.15 5.31
CA LYS A 10 -11.18 -4.16 6.40
C LYS A 10 -11.13 -2.72 5.89
N LEU A 11 -10.51 -2.47 4.73
CA LEU A 11 -10.37 -1.14 4.12
C LEU A 11 -11.46 -0.82 3.09
N ARG A 12 -12.46 -1.70 2.92
CA ARG A 12 -13.50 -1.52 1.91
C ARG A 12 -14.28 -0.23 2.17
N GLY A 13 -14.39 0.61 1.13
CA GLY A 13 -15.11 1.89 1.19
C GLY A 13 -14.25 3.07 1.65
N THR A 14 -13.03 2.82 2.10
CA THR A 14 -12.07 3.88 2.45
C THR A 14 -11.54 4.58 1.20
N PRO A 15 -11.41 5.92 1.19
CA PRO A 15 -10.71 6.65 0.15
C PRO A 15 -9.29 6.13 -0.09
N HIS A 16 -8.80 6.26 -1.33
CA HIS A 16 -7.44 5.85 -1.73
C HIS A 16 -7.15 4.35 -1.64
N ILE A 17 -8.16 3.52 -1.37
CA ILE A 17 -8.06 2.06 -1.43
C ILE A 17 -8.90 1.57 -2.63
N PRO A 18 -8.39 0.67 -3.48
CA PRO A 18 -9.14 0.15 -4.61
C PRO A 18 -10.36 -0.62 -4.13
N GLN A 19 -11.48 -0.50 -4.84
CA GLN A 19 -12.66 -1.31 -4.50
C GLN A 19 -12.35 -2.80 -4.61
N PHE A 20 -12.66 -3.56 -3.56
CA PHE A 20 -12.59 -5.01 -3.58
C PHE A 20 -13.90 -5.58 -4.15
N TYR A 21 -13.81 -6.46 -5.14
CA TYR A 21 -14.97 -7.09 -5.76
C TYR A 21 -15.16 -8.54 -5.30
N ALA A 22 -14.11 -9.35 -5.42
CA ALA A 22 -14.18 -10.76 -5.08
C ALA A 22 -12.79 -11.35 -4.82
N SER A 23 -12.75 -12.53 -4.23
CA SER A 23 -11.56 -13.35 -4.12
C SER A 23 -11.97 -14.82 -4.07
N GLY A 24 -11.11 -15.72 -4.50
CA GLY A 24 -11.40 -17.14 -4.42
C GLY A 24 -10.22 -18.00 -4.85
N ASN A 25 -10.51 -19.26 -5.10
CA ASN A 25 -9.60 -20.21 -5.73
C ASN A 25 -10.23 -20.69 -7.05
N PHE A 26 -9.44 -20.71 -8.11
CA PHE A 26 -9.85 -21.26 -9.40
C PHE A 26 -8.70 -22.09 -9.97
N CYS A 27 -8.96 -23.37 -10.23
CA CYS A 27 -7.96 -24.33 -10.75
C CYS A 27 -6.66 -24.38 -9.93
N GLY A 28 -6.76 -24.29 -8.60
CA GLY A 28 -5.59 -24.29 -7.70
C GLY A 28 -4.91 -22.93 -7.53
N TYR A 29 -5.31 -21.92 -8.31
CA TYR A 29 -4.79 -20.56 -8.18
C TYR A 29 -5.71 -19.71 -7.33
N ASN A 30 -5.13 -19.07 -6.33
CA ASN A 30 -5.83 -18.09 -5.53
C ASN A 30 -5.90 -16.76 -6.32
N PHE A 31 -7.04 -16.06 -6.33
CA PHE A 31 -7.22 -14.77 -7.01
C PHE A 31 -7.90 -13.71 -6.14
N ILE A 32 -7.62 -12.44 -6.45
CA ILE A 32 -8.34 -11.26 -5.96
C ILE A 32 -8.78 -10.45 -7.18
N ALA A 33 -10.07 -10.12 -7.25
CA ALA A 33 -10.66 -9.20 -8.22
C ALA A 33 -10.93 -7.85 -7.52
N MET A 34 -10.38 -6.77 -8.09
CA MET A 34 -10.48 -5.41 -7.55
C MET A 34 -10.57 -4.37 -8.67
N GLN A 35 -10.85 -3.13 -8.28
CA GLN A 35 -10.92 -1.98 -9.19
C GLN A 35 -9.67 -1.86 -10.06
N ILE A 36 -9.88 -1.71 -11.38
CA ILE A 36 -8.82 -1.39 -12.32
C ILE A 36 -8.40 0.08 -12.12
N LEU A 37 -7.09 0.31 -12.06
CA LEU A 37 -6.48 1.61 -11.85
C LEU A 37 -5.65 2.02 -13.08
N GLY A 38 -5.23 3.28 -13.09
CA GLY A 38 -4.28 3.80 -14.07
C GLY A 38 -2.82 3.49 -13.70
N LYS A 39 -1.91 4.19 -14.37
CA LYS A 39 -0.46 4.01 -14.21
C LYS A 39 0.01 4.25 -12.77
N ASN A 40 1.04 3.53 -12.36
CA ASN A 40 1.73 3.79 -11.09
C ASN A 40 2.67 5.00 -11.17
N LEU A 41 3.05 5.57 -10.01
CA LEU A 41 3.92 6.74 -9.95
C LEU A 41 5.33 6.46 -10.51
N SER A 42 5.82 5.21 -10.43
CA SER A 42 7.11 4.84 -11.03
C SER A 42 7.09 5.03 -12.54
N GLU A 43 6.03 4.56 -13.21
CA GLU A 43 5.80 4.75 -14.63
C GLU A 43 5.59 6.21 -14.97
N LEU A 44 4.68 6.91 -14.27
CA LEU A 44 4.40 8.32 -14.54
C LEU A 44 5.66 9.18 -14.46
N ARG A 45 6.51 8.93 -13.45
CA ARG A 45 7.82 9.59 -13.31
C ARG A 45 8.74 9.26 -14.50
N LYS A 46 8.84 8.00 -14.92
CA LYS A 46 9.70 7.59 -16.05
C LYS A 46 9.30 8.25 -17.38
N HIS A 47 8.01 8.53 -17.57
CA HIS A 47 7.49 9.19 -18.77
C HIS A 47 7.69 10.72 -18.77
N GLN A 48 8.16 11.32 -17.66
CA GLN A 48 8.49 12.74 -17.66
C GLN A 48 9.82 12.99 -18.38
N PRO A 49 9.99 14.09 -19.14
CA PRO A 49 11.23 14.40 -19.86
C PRO A 49 12.47 14.37 -18.97
N LYS A 50 12.36 14.94 -17.75
CA LYS A 50 13.45 14.97 -16.76
C LYS A 50 13.43 13.80 -15.77
N ARG A 51 12.55 12.81 -15.97
CA ARG A 51 12.30 11.69 -15.03
C ARG A 51 12.02 12.15 -13.59
N ARG A 52 11.40 13.33 -13.44
CA ARG A 52 11.03 13.96 -12.18
C ARG A 52 9.59 14.46 -12.27
N LEU A 53 8.85 14.28 -11.18
CA LEU A 53 7.55 14.93 -10.99
C LEU A 53 7.79 16.34 -10.43
N SER A 54 6.87 17.27 -10.70
CA SER A 54 6.94 18.62 -10.14
C SER A 54 6.71 18.60 -8.62
N ILE A 55 7.16 19.64 -7.92
CA ILE A 55 6.95 19.78 -6.46
C ILE A 55 5.45 19.79 -6.14
N SER A 56 4.64 20.48 -6.96
CA SER A 56 3.18 20.48 -6.81
C SER A 56 2.61 19.06 -6.88
N THR A 57 2.98 18.28 -7.91
CA THR A 57 2.52 16.89 -8.05
C THR A 57 2.97 16.03 -6.87
N VAL A 58 4.23 16.13 -6.45
CA VAL A 58 4.77 15.38 -5.31
C VAL A 58 4.03 15.73 -4.02
N SER A 59 3.70 17.01 -3.80
CA SER A 59 2.97 17.46 -2.60
C SER A 59 1.56 16.90 -2.55
N HIS A 60 0.82 16.93 -3.67
CA HIS A 60 -0.51 16.34 -3.75
C HIS A 60 -0.50 14.81 -3.58
N VAL A 61 0.49 14.14 -4.17
CA VAL A 61 0.69 12.70 -3.97
C VAL A 61 0.97 12.40 -2.51
N GLY A 62 1.92 13.11 -1.90
CA GLY A 62 2.32 12.91 -0.51
C GLY A 62 1.16 13.06 0.46
N LEU A 63 0.34 14.11 0.29
CA LEU A 63 -0.85 14.34 1.10
C LEU A 63 -1.81 13.15 1.03
N GLN A 64 -2.17 12.71 -0.18
CA GLN A 64 -3.10 11.59 -0.35
C GLN A 64 -2.50 10.25 0.12
N SER A 65 -1.20 10.03 -0.07
CA SER A 65 -0.50 8.83 0.41
C SER A 65 -0.51 8.76 1.93
N VAL A 66 -0.32 9.88 2.63
CA VAL A 66 -0.42 9.93 4.11
C VAL A 66 -1.84 9.60 4.57
N THR A 67 -2.86 10.16 3.91
CA THR A 67 -4.27 9.82 4.21
C THR A 67 -4.55 8.34 4.04
N ALA A 68 -4.08 7.74 2.94
CA ALA A 68 -4.24 6.32 2.66
C ALA A 68 -3.53 5.44 3.69
N LEU A 69 -2.28 5.77 4.03
CA LEU A 69 -1.50 5.04 5.04
C LEU A 69 -2.10 5.16 6.44
N LYS A 70 -2.64 6.34 6.79
CA LYS A 70 -3.40 6.52 8.03
C LYS A 70 -4.55 5.52 8.11
N ALA A 71 -5.34 5.36 7.04
CA ALA A 71 -6.44 4.41 7.07
C ALA A 71 -5.97 2.95 7.26
N VAL A 72 -4.83 2.58 6.66
CA VAL A 72 -4.18 1.27 6.91
C VAL A 72 -3.78 1.13 8.38
N HIS A 73 -3.22 2.19 8.98
CA HIS A 73 -2.81 2.20 10.38
C HIS A 73 -3.99 2.17 11.36
N ASP A 74 -5.09 2.83 11.01
CA ASP A 74 -6.29 2.92 11.85
C ASP A 74 -6.94 1.53 12.03
N ILE A 75 -6.90 0.67 11.01
CA ILE A 75 -7.36 -0.74 11.09
C ILE A 75 -6.35 -1.69 11.76
N GLY A 76 -5.25 -1.16 12.32
CA GLY A 76 -4.24 -1.92 13.07
C GLY A 76 -3.15 -2.58 12.23
N TYR A 77 -2.99 -2.18 10.97
CA TYR A 77 -1.99 -2.74 10.04
C TYR A 77 -0.94 -1.70 9.62
N ILE A 78 0.25 -2.17 9.27
CA ILE A 78 1.28 -1.42 8.55
C ILE A 78 1.48 -2.04 7.17
N HIS A 79 1.74 -1.21 6.14
CA HIS A 79 1.86 -1.68 4.76
C HIS A 79 3.19 -2.38 4.47
N ARG A 80 4.30 -1.86 5.02
CA ARG A 80 5.70 -2.36 4.89
C ARG A 80 6.33 -2.40 3.49
N ASP A 81 5.67 -1.91 2.44
CA ASP A 81 6.25 -1.84 1.09
C ASP A 81 5.77 -0.60 0.32
N VAL A 82 5.88 0.56 0.97
CA VAL A 82 5.51 1.85 0.38
C VAL A 82 6.56 2.27 -0.65
N LYS A 83 6.15 2.34 -1.92
CA LYS A 83 7.03 2.70 -3.03
C LYS A 83 6.23 3.22 -4.22
N PRO A 84 6.85 3.97 -5.17
CA PRO A 84 6.15 4.53 -6.31
C PRO A 84 5.43 3.52 -7.22
N SER A 85 5.85 2.26 -7.26
CA SER A 85 5.15 1.23 -8.06
C SER A 85 3.86 0.73 -7.39
N ASN A 86 3.70 0.93 -6.08
CA ASN A 86 2.53 0.49 -5.30
C ASN A 86 1.56 1.65 -5.03
N ILE A 87 1.74 2.76 -5.75
CA ILE A 87 0.84 3.91 -5.73
C ILE A 87 0.39 4.17 -7.16
N CYS A 88 -0.89 3.98 -7.44
CA CYS A 88 -1.50 4.12 -8.75
C CYS A 88 -2.44 5.32 -8.79
N ILE A 89 -2.57 5.97 -9.95
CA ILE A 89 -3.65 6.94 -10.16
C ILE A 89 -4.95 6.22 -10.52
N GLY A 90 -6.09 6.87 -10.30
CA GLY A 90 -7.37 6.39 -10.82
C GLY A 90 -7.48 6.50 -12.34
N LEU A 91 -8.49 5.82 -12.90
CA LEU A 91 -8.96 6.07 -14.26
C LEU A 91 -9.93 7.26 -14.28
N HIS A 92 -10.37 7.71 -15.46
CA HIS A 92 -11.38 8.79 -15.55
C HIS A 92 -12.67 8.36 -14.83
N PRO A 93 -13.32 9.22 -14.00
CA PRO A 93 -13.00 10.64 -13.73
C PRO A 93 -11.97 10.88 -12.61
N HIS A 94 -11.53 9.84 -11.91
CA HIS A 94 -10.64 9.88 -10.73
C HIS A 94 -9.13 9.95 -11.01
N ARG A 95 -8.71 10.51 -12.15
CA ARG A 95 -7.27 10.56 -12.54
C ARG A 95 -6.39 11.37 -11.58
N ARG A 96 -7.00 12.23 -10.75
CA ARG A 96 -6.31 13.05 -9.73
C ARG A 96 -6.27 12.39 -8.35
N THR A 97 -6.89 11.22 -8.21
CA THR A 97 -6.90 10.43 -6.97
C THR A 97 -5.82 9.36 -7.05
N ILE A 98 -5.01 9.23 -6.01
CA ILE A 98 -4.07 8.11 -5.87
C ILE A 98 -4.73 6.98 -5.07
N TYR A 99 -4.24 5.78 -5.32
CA TYR A 99 -4.64 4.56 -4.64
C TYR A 99 -3.39 3.78 -4.23
N ILE A 100 -3.36 3.29 -2.99
CA ILE A 100 -2.32 2.38 -2.52
C ILE A 100 -2.74 0.94 -2.81
N VAL A 101 -1.81 0.14 -3.34
CA VAL A 101 -2.03 -1.26 -3.73
C VAL A 101 -0.97 -2.18 -3.15
N ASP A 102 -1.19 -3.49 -3.28
CA ASP A 102 -0.26 -4.56 -2.86
C ASP A 102 -0.06 -4.62 -1.33
N PHE A 103 -1.04 -5.24 -0.66
CA PHE A 103 -1.00 -5.48 0.78
C PHE A 103 -0.37 -6.84 1.12
N GLY A 104 0.28 -7.51 0.15
CA GLY A 104 0.89 -8.82 0.34
C GLY A 104 1.97 -8.82 1.43
N MET A 105 2.61 -7.66 1.66
CA MET A 105 3.64 -7.47 2.68
C MET A 105 3.10 -6.84 3.97
N ALA A 106 1.80 -6.56 4.07
CA ALA A 106 1.25 -5.90 5.26
C ALA A 106 1.48 -6.70 6.55
N ARG A 107 1.30 -6.05 7.70
CA ARG A 107 1.37 -6.72 9.00
C ARG A 107 0.51 -6.03 10.03
N GLN A 108 -0.20 -6.82 10.82
CA GLN A 108 -0.91 -6.31 11.98
C GLN A 108 0.11 -5.90 13.06
N TYR A 109 0.11 -4.63 13.46
CA TYR A 109 0.94 -4.08 14.55
C TYR A 109 0.13 -3.86 15.83
N ARG A 110 -1.20 -3.77 15.72
CA ARG A 110 -2.12 -3.60 16.85
C ARG A 110 -3.31 -4.55 16.73
N PHE A 111 -3.73 -5.11 17.86
CA PHE A 111 -4.93 -5.93 17.94
C PHE A 111 -6.20 -5.07 17.92
N ASP A 112 -7.36 -5.71 17.74
CA ASP A 112 -8.64 -4.98 17.65
C ASP A 112 -9.04 -4.33 19.00
N ASP A 113 -8.46 -4.80 20.12
CA ASP A 113 -8.57 -4.20 21.47
C ASP A 113 -7.63 -2.99 21.68
N GLY A 114 -6.84 -2.61 20.68
CA GLY A 114 -5.90 -1.50 20.75
C GLY A 114 -4.53 -1.86 21.33
N VAL A 115 -4.29 -3.10 21.76
CA VAL A 115 -2.99 -3.53 22.29
C VAL A 115 -1.97 -3.63 21.15
N VAL A 116 -0.85 -2.91 21.29
CA VAL A 116 0.26 -2.98 20.35
C VAL A 116 1.00 -4.30 20.54
N ARG A 117 1.30 -4.99 19.44
CA ARG A 117 2.05 -6.24 19.46
C ARG A 117 3.48 -5.99 19.95
N LYS A 118 3.97 -6.87 20.81
CA LYS A 118 5.37 -6.85 21.21
C LYS A 118 6.28 -6.94 19.98
N GLU A 119 7.32 -6.11 19.98
CA GLU A 119 8.35 -6.12 18.95
C GLU A 119 9.03 -7.49 18.90
N ARG A 120 9.27 -7.97 17.69
CA ARG A 120 10.09 -9.17 17.49
C ARG A 120 11.55 -8.83 17.75
N TYR A 121 12.22 -9.71 18.49
CA TYR A 121 13.68 -9.66 18.64
C TYR A 121 14.42 -9.63 17.30
N TYR A 122 13.87 -10.33 16.30
CA TYR A 122 14.38 -10.34 14.93
C TYR A 122 13.25 -10.24 13.91
N ALA A 123 13.41 -9.30 12.97
CA ALA A 123 12.49 -9.11 11.86
C ALA A 123 13.22 -9.35 10.53
N GLY A 124 12.84 -10.41 9.82
CA GLY A 124 13.35 -10.65 8.47
C GLY A 124 13.08 -9.46 7.54
N PHE A 125 14.04 -9.16 6.67
CA PHE A 125 13.95 -8.03 5.74
C PHE A 125 12.74 -8.18 4.83
N ARG A 126 11.88 -7.15 4.83
CA ARG A 126 10.64 -7.07 4.05
C ARG A 126 10.48 -5.64 3.55
N GLY A 127 10.29 -5.49 2.24
CA GLY A 127 10.10 -4.22 1.54
C GLY A 127 11.12 -4.08 0.41
N THR A 128 11.06 -2.94 -0.29
CA THR A 128 11.98 -2.64 -1.39
C THR A 128 13.16 -1.82 -0.91
N VAL A 129 14.39 -2.36 -1.05
CA VAL A 129 15.67 -1.81 -0.52
C VAL A 129 15.81 -0.29 -0.61
N ARG A 130 15.40 0.33 -1.73
CA ARG A 130 15.53 1.78 -1.91
C ARG A 130 14.65 2.64 -0.99
N TYR A 131 13.55 2.10 -0.49
CA TYR A 131 12.48 2.87 0.17
C TYR A 131 12.22 2.45 1.62
N VAL A 132 12.89 1.40 2.11
CA VAL A 132 12.72 0.97 3.50
C VAL A 132 13.43 1.90 4.48
N SER A 133 12.99 1.93 5.73
CA SER A 133 13.65 2.69 6.79
C SER A 133 14.96 2.04 7.23
N VAL A 134 15.80 2.81 7.93
CA VAL A 134 17.05 2.31 8.55
C VAL A 134 16.77 1.15 9.51
N THR A 135 15.68 1.22 10.28
CA THR A 135 15.23 0.13 11.17
C THR A 135 15.08 -1.21 10.44
N VAL A 136 14.57 -1.18 9.20
CA VAL A 136 14.43 -2.40 8.38
C VAL A 136 15.78 -2.89 7.87
N HIS A 137 16.69 -1.98 7.50
CA HIS A 137 18.08 -2.34 7.16
C HIS A 137 18.79 -3.04 8.33
N GLU A 138 18.53 -2.58 9.56
CA GLU A 138 19.06 -3.15 10.80
C GLU A 138 18.34 -4.43 11.25
N ARG A 139 17.34 -4.91 10.49
CA ARG A 139 16.53 -6.11 10.81
C ARG A 139 15.78 -6.02 12.15
N ARG A 140 15.49 -4.79 12.59
CA ARG A 140 14.63 -4.49 13.72
C ARG A 140 13.17 -4.47 13.29
N ASP A 141 12.26 -4.57 14.26
CA ASP A 141 10.84 -4.67 13.96
C ASP A 141 10.27 -3.37 13.38
N GLN A 142 9.21 -3.52 12.57
CA GLN A 142 8.39 -2.44 12.03
C GLN A 142 7.04 -2.42 12.71
#